data_AF-A0A4Q5N4D7-F1
#
_entry.id   AF-A0A4Q5N4D7-F1
#
_cell.length_a   1.000
_cell.length_b   1.000
_cell.length_c   1.000
_cell.angle_alpha   90.00
_cell.angle_beta   90.00
_cell.angle_gamma   90.00
#
_symmetry.space_group_name_H-M   'P 1'
#
loop_
_entity.id
_entity.type
_entity.pdbx_description
1 polymer ?
#
loop_
_entity_poly.entity_id
_entity_poly.type
_entity_poly.pdbx_seq_one_letter_code
_entity_poly.pdbx_strand_id
1 'polypeptide(L)'
;MYLGRHGNGTARRFARFWAVVHQLGLLPRRWVTLEVPGRRTGRMTRFPLGMADVGGQWYLVSMLGECHWVANVRAAAGAATLRRGRARRVTLVEVPVAERAAVIRRYVQKVPGGRPHIPVDRHQPVAAFEAIAADFPVFRVVPVPPGT
;
A
#
# COMPACT_ATOMS: atom_id res chain seq x y z
N MET A 1 5.87 -11.28 -13.55
CA MET A 1 5.10 -10.57 -14.60
C MET A 1 5.70 -9.16 -14.75
N TYR A 2 6.72 -9.05 -15.60
CA TYR A 2 7.41 -7.81 -15.95
C TYR A 2 7.17 -7.55 -17.43
N LEU A 3 6.54 -6.42 -17.77
CA LEU A 3 6.44 -5.92 -19.14
C LEU A 3 6.49 -4.40 -19.06
N GLY A 4 7.58 -3.81 -19.56
CA GLY A 4 7.73 -2.36 -19.67
C GLY A 4 9.13 -1.86 -19.33
N ARG A 5 9.89 -1.58 -20.37
CA ARG A 5 11.24 -0.99 -20.42
C ARG A 5 11.26 0.38 -19.70
N HIS A 6 11.73 0.37 -18.44
CA HIS A 6 12.31 1.42 -17.58
C HIS A 6 11.98 1.06 -16.11
N GLY A 7 12.86 0.34 -15.41
CA GLY A 7 12.52 -0.06 -14.03
C GLY A 7 13.50 -0.97 -13.30
N ASN A 8 14.80 -0.67 -13.29
CA ASN A 8 15.73 -1.50 -12.52
C ASN A 8 15.59 -1.31 -11.00
N GLY A 9 15.15 -0.13 -10.53
CA GLY A 9 15.00 0.16 -9.10
C GLY A 9 13.70 -0.39 -8.47
N THR A 10 12.55 -0.12 -9.09
CA THR A 10 11.22 -0.51 -8.59
C THR A 10 11.01 -2.02 -8.58
N ALA A 11 11.50 -2.71 -9.61
CA ALA A 11 11.49 -4.18 -9.70
C ALA A 11 12.26 -4.83 -8.55
N ARG A 12 13.48 -4.35 -8.27
CA ARG A 12 14.32 -4.85 -7.17
C ARG A 12 13.67 -4.61 -5.81
N ARG A 13 13.05 -3.45 -5.62
CA ARG A 13 12.34 -3.13 -4.38
C ARG A 13 11.13 -4.05 -4.19
N PHE A 14 10.32 -4.26 -5.22
CA PHE A 14 9.18 -5.17 -5.17
C PHE A 14 9.61 -6.63 -4.94
N ALA A 15 10.69 -7.08 -5.59
CA ALA A 15 11.25 -8.41 -5.37
C ALA A 15 11.72 -8.62 -3.92
N ARG A 16 12.38 -7.61 -3.32
CA ARG A 16 12.79 -7.63 -1.91
C ARG A 16 11.58 -7.72 -0.97
N PHE A 17 10.55 -6.92 -1.21
CA PHE A 17 9.30 -7.01 -0.45
C PHE A 17 8.72 -8.42 -0.48
N TRP A 18 8.62 -9.04 -1.67
CA TRP A 18 8.10 -10.40 -1.80
C TRP A 18 8.97 -11.46 -1.11
N ALA A 19 10.30 -11.37 -1.23
CA ALA A 19 11.19 -12.28 -0.53
C ALA A 19 10.95 -12.27 0.99
N VAL A 20 10.79 -11.08 1.57
CA VAL A 20 10.50 -10.93 3.00
C VAL A 20 9.09 -11.42 3.36
N VAL A 21 8.09 -11.17 2.52
CA VAL A 21 6.72 -11.68 2.71
C VAL A 21 6.70 -13.21 2.75
N HIS A 22 7.41 -13.86 1.82
CA HIS A 22 7.48 -15.33 1.72
C HIS A 22 8.23 -15.95 2.90
N GLN A 23 9.34 -15.32 3.36
CA GLN A 23 10.13 -15.81 4.49
C GLN A 23 9.39 -15.73 5.84
N LEU A 24 8.37 -14.88 5.97
CA LEU A 24 7.65 -14.67 7.21
C LEU A 24 6.45 -15.60 7.43
N GLY A 25 6.21 -16.60 6.58
CA GLY A 25 5.22 -17.67 6.81
C GLY A 25 3.82 -17.15 7.23
N LEU A 26 3.30 -16.18 6.47
CA LEU A 26 2.24 -15.27 6.92
C LEU A 26 1.01 -15.92 7.56
N LEU A 27 0.52 -15.29 8.62
CA LEU A 27 -0.86 -14.77 8.69
C LEU A 27 -0.97 -13.73 9.81
N PRO A 28 -1.10 -12.43 9.49
CA PRO A 28 -2.02 -11.62 10.27
C PRO A 28 -3.04 -10.90 9.38
N ARG A 29 -4.04 -10.29 10.02
CA ARG A 29 -5.16 -9.52 9.44
C ARG A 29 -4.81 -8.43 8.40
N ARG A 30 -3.52 -8.19 8.15
CA ARG A 30 -2.93 -7.01 7.52
C ARG A 30 -2.49 -7.23 6.08
N TRP A 31 -2.36 -8.48 5.62
CA TRP A 31 -1.99 -8.75 4.24
C TRP A 31 -3.25 -8.93 3.39
N VAL A 32 -3.31 -8.19 2.29
CA VAL A 32 -4.41 -8.21 1.34
C VAL A 32 -3.88 -8.24 -0.08
N THR A 33 -4.69 -8.71 -1.01
CA THR A 33 -4.48 -8.45 -2.43
C THR A 33 -5.39 -7.29 -2.83
N LEU A 34 -4.79 -6.18 -3.24
CA LEU A 34 -5.47 -5.09 -3.92
C LEU A 34 -5.76 -5.50 -5.36
N GLU A 35 -7.01 -5.35 -5.77
CA GLU A 35 -7.44 -5.46 -7.16
C GLU A 35 -7.96 -4.11 -7.63
N VAL A 36 -7.40 -3.60 -8.73
CA VAL A 36 -7.77 -2.33 -9.33
C VAL A 36 -7.63 -2.41 -10.86
N PRO A 37 -8.55 -1.84 -11.65
CA PRO A 37 -8.39 -1.75 -13.09
C PRO A 37 -7.09 -1.06 -13.49
N GLY A 38 -6.36 -1.62 -14.44
CA GLY A 38 -5.16 -0.99 -14.98
C GLY A 38 -5.53 0.26 -15.76
N ARG A 39 -5.00 1.44 -15.39
CA ARG A 39 -5.38 2.72 -16.01
C ARG A 39 -5.19 2.80 -17.53
N ARG A 40 -4.28 2.01 -18.09
CA ARG A 40 -3.99 1.96 -19.53
C ARG A 40 -4.75 0.85 -20.27
N THR A 41 -5.08 -0.23 -19.59
CA THR A 41 -5.57 -1.46 -20.23
C THR A 41 -7.00 -1.83 -19.85
N GLY A 42 -7.56 -1.20 -18.81
CA GLY A 42 -8.86 -1.56 -18.20
C GLY A 42 -8.87 -2.93 -17.49
N ARG A 43 -7.93 -3.84 -17.82
CA ARG A 43 -7.84 -5.17 -17.23
C ARG A 43 -7.55 -5.09 -15.73
N MET A 44 -8.17 -5.97 -14.95
CA MET A 44 -7.96 -6.04 -13.51
C MET A 44 -6.49 -6.37 -13.20
N THR A 45 -5.85 -5.53 -12.39
CA THR A 45 -4.47 -5.72 -11.91
C THR A 45 -4.48 -6.06 -10.43
N ARG A 46 -3.51 -6.86 -9.98
CA ARG A 46 -3.44 -7.37 -8.60
C ARG A 46 -2.11 -7.03 -7.95
N PHE A 47 -2.16 -6.55 -6.71
CA PHE A 47 -0.97 -6.19 -5.93
C PHE A 47 -1.10 -6.75 -4.50
N PRO A 48 -0.14 -7.52 -3.99
CA PRO A 48 -0.09 -7.79 -2.55
C PRO A 48 0.23 -6.50 -1.81
N LEU A 49 -0.43 -6.23 -0.69
CA LEU A 49 -0.11 -5.07 0.13
C LEU A 49 -0.24 -5.44 1.61
N GLY A 50 0.63 -4.83 2.42
CA GLY A 50 0.48 -4.79 3.87
C GLY A 50 -0.33 -3.58 4.29
N MET A 51 -1.11 -3.72 5.36
CA MET A 51 -1.98 -2.68 5.90
C MET A 51 -1.53 -2.21 7.29
N ALA A 52 -1.63 -0.90 7.49
CA ALA A 52 -1.45 -0.25 8.79
C ALA A 52 -2.81 0.05 9.43
N ASP A 53 -2.90 -0.04 10.75
CA ASP A 53 -4.07 0.33 11.54
C ASP A 53 -3.75 1.52 12.45
N VAL A 54 -4.52 2.60 12.33
CA VAL A 54 -4.40 3.79 13.18
C VAL A 54 -5.80 4.22 13.57
N GLY A 55 -6.06 4.42 14.88
CA GLY A 55 -7.38 4.86 15.37
C GLY A 55 -8.54 3.96 14.94
N GLY A 56 -8.32 2.64 14.86
CA GLY A 56 -9.34 1.67 14.39
C GLY A 56 -9.59 1.67 12.88
N GLN A 57 -8.94 2.57 12.12
CA GLN A 57 -9.04 2.65 10.67
C GLN A 57 -7.88 1.92 9.99
N TRP A 58 -8.12 1.47 8.76
CA TRP A 58 -7.15 0.73 7.96
C TRP A 58 -6.59 1.57 6.82
N TYR A 59 -5.29 1.41 6.58
CA TYR A 59 -4.56 2.19 5.58
C TYR A 59 -3.63 1.32 4.73
N LEU A 60 -3.47 1.72 3.47
CA LEU A 60 -2.43 1.24 2.56
C LEU A 60 -1.37 2.32 2.41
N VAL A 61 -0.11 1.91 2.44
CA VAL A 61 1.04 2.80 2.23
C VAL A 61 1.79 2.33 1.00
N SER A 62 2.02 3.22 0.05
CA SER A 62 2.88 2.95 -1.09
C SER A 62 4.34 3.09 -0.69
N MET A 63 4.91 2.01 -0.15
CA MET A 63 6.33 1.96 0.22
C MET A 63 7.30 2.18 -0.96
N LEU A 64 6.81 2.14 -2.20
CA LEU A 64 7.58 2.41 -3.41
C LEU A 64 7.38 3.83 -3.95
N GLY A 65 6.65 4.68 -3.20
CA GLY A 65 6.25 6.01 -3.60
C GLY A 65 5.24 6.00 -4.75
N GLU A 66 5.41 6.91 -5.71
CA GLU A 66 4.62 6.93 -6.94
C GLU A 66 4.87 5.66 -7.76
N CYS A 67 3.86 4.78 -7.84
CA CYS A 67 3.99 3.50 -8.52
C CYS A 67 2.69 3.07 -9.20
N HIS A 68 2.73 1.92 -9.89
CA HIS A 68 1.66 1.50 -10.79
C HIS A 68 0.30 1.37 -10.10
N TRP A 69 0.25 0.79 -8.90
CA TRP A 69 -1.03 0.61 -8.20
C TRP A 69 -1.60 1.95 -7.73
N VAL A 70 -0.75 2.89 -7.29
CA VAL A 70 -1.16 4.25 -6.91
C VAL A 70 -1.80 4.96 -8.11
N ALA A 71 -1.12 4.95 -9.25
CA ALA A 71 -1.64 5.55 -10.48
C ALA A 71 -2.94 4.88 -10.96
N ASN A 72 -3.09 3.57 -10.77
CA ASN A 72 -4.32 2.85 -11.11
C ASN A 72 -5.47 3.21 -10.15
N VAL A 73 -5.21 3.30 -8.85
CA VAL A 73 -6.20 3.69 -7.84
C VAL A 73 -6.70 5.11 -8.08
N ARG A 74 -5.80 6.07 -8.34
CA ARG A 74 -6.19 7.44 -8.67
C ARG A 74 -7.02 7.50 -9.95
N ALA A 75 -6.62 6.78 -11.00
CA ALA A 75 -7.39 6.70 -12.25
C ALA A 75 -8.76 6.06 -12.07
N ALA A 76 -8.92 5.14 -11.11
CA ALA A 76 -10.20 4.53 -10.74
C ALA A 76 -10.99 5.36 -9.71
N ALA A 77 -10.61 6.61 -9.45
CA ALA A 77 -11.21 7.47 -8.43
C ALA A 77 -11.32 6.80 -7.05
N GLY A 78 -10.31 5.99 -6.68
CA GLY A 78 -10.26 5.26 -5.42
C GLY A 78 -11.00 3.92 -5.42
N ALA A 79 -11.81 3.59 -6.43
CA ALA A 79 -12.57 2.35 -6.47
C ALA A 79 -11.63 1.14 -6.60
N ALA A 80 -11.75 0.19 -5.66
CA ALA A 80 -10.92 -1.00 -5.63
C ALA A 80 -11.61 -2.17 -4.94
N THR A 81 -10.98 -3.36 -5.02
CA THR A 81 -11.36 -4.53 -4.23
C THR A 81 -10.16 -4.99 -3.41
N LEU A 82 -10.37 -5.26 -2.12
CA LEU A 82 -9.38 -5.94 -1.28
C LEU A 82 -9.81 -7.39 -1.07
N ARG A 83 -8.91 -8.34 -1.38
CA ARG A 83 -9.13 -9.77 -1.14
C ARG A 83 -8.29 -10.22 0.05
N ARG A 84 -8.97 -10.80 1.03
CA ARG A 84 -8.39 -11.54 2.16
C ARG A 84 -9.37 -12.61 2.60
N GLY A 85 -9.18 -13.83 2.11
CA GLY A 85 -10.21 -14.87 2.13
C GLY A 85 -11.35 -14.51 1.18
N ARG A 86 -12.21 -13.56 1.60
CA ARG A 86 -13.27 -12.97 0.76
C ARG A 86 -12.87 -11.66 0.12
N ALA A 87 -13.41 -11.39 -1.06
CA ALA A 87 -13.30 -10.10 -1.74
C ALA A 87 -14.24 -9.06 -1.09
N ARG A 88 -13.78 -7.82 -0.95
CA ARG A 88 -14.57 -6.69 -0.45
C ARG A 88 -14.31 -5.47 -1.31
N ARG A 89 -15.38 -4.85 -1.80
CA ARG A 89 -15.30 -3.55 -2.48
C ARG A 89 -14.97 -2.46 -1.45
N VAL A 90 -14.07 -1.57 -1.83
CA VAL A 90 -13.63 -0.45 -1.00
C VAL A 90 -13.45 0.79 -1.86
N THR A 91 -13.49 1.94 -1.21
CA THR A 91 -12.98 3.20 -1.72
C THR A 91 -11.69 3.52 -0.99
N LEU A 92 -10.61 3.73 -1.75
CA LEU A 92 -9.32 4.16 -1.26
C LEU A 92 -9.25 5.68 -1.33
N VAL A 93 -9.30 6.34 -0.17
CA VAL A 93 -9.26 7.79 -0.06
C VAL A 93 -7.83 8.22 0.23
N GLU A 94 -7.25 9.03 -0.65
CA GLU A 94 -5.89 9.52 -0.45
C GLU A 94 -5.81 10.46 0.76
N VAL A 95 -4.83 10.22 1.63
CA VAL A 95 -4.63 10.97 2.87
C VAL A 95 -3.78 12.22 2.57
N PRO A 96 -4.15 13.41 3.08
CA PRO A 96 -3.33 14.62 2.96
C PRO A 96 -1.92 14.42 3.53
N VAL A 97 -0.91 15.05 2.92
CA VAL A 97 0.51 14.85 3.28
C VAL A 97 0.76 15.05 4.78
N ALA A 98 0.19 16.10 5.37
CA ALA A 98 0.33 16.45 6.78
C ALA A 98 -0.12 15.32 7.75
N GLU A 99 -1.00 14.41 7.32
CA GLU A 99 -1.54 13.34 8.14
C GLU A 99 -0.83 11.98 7.93
N ARG A 100 0.06 11.87 6.94
CA ARG A 100 0.64 10.58 6.53
C ARG A 100 1.67 10.04 7.52
N ALA A 101 2.41 10.92 8.20
CA ALA A 101 3.59 10.56 9.00
C ALA A 101 3.28 9.48 10.06
N ALA A 102 2.19 9.65 10.81
CA ALA A 102 1.76 8.69 11.82
C ALA A 102 1.40 7.31 11.21
N VAL A 103 0.78 7.32 10.01
CA VAL A 103 0.42 6.09 9.28
C VAL A 103 1.65 5.39 8.72
N ILE A 104 2.61 6.12 8.14
CA ILE A 104 3.86 5.56 7.61
C ILE A 104 4.68 4.94 8.75
N ARG A 105 4.79 5.64 9.89
CA ARG A 105 5.44 5.11 11.10
C ARG A 105 4.78 3.81 11.56
N ARG A 106 3.44 3.79 11.64
CA ARG A 106 2.69 2.58 12.01
C ARG A 106 2.89 1.45 11.00
N TYR A 107 2.94 1.77 9.72
CA TYR A 107 3.18 0.83 8.63
C TYR A 107 4.53 0.14 8.80
N VAL A 108 5.63 0.90 8.97
CA VAL A 108 6.95 0.29 9.16
C VAL A 108 7.01 -0.54 10.43
N GLN A 109 6.27 -0.20 11.49
CA GLN A 109 6.20 -1.03 12.70
C GLN A 109 5.50 -2.37 12.45
N LYS A 110 4.43 -2.40 11.65
CA LYS A 110 3.55 -3.57 11.48
C LYS A 110 3.76 -4.38 10.21
N VAL A 111 4.48 -3.85 9.22
CA VAL A 111 4.69 -4.48 7.92
C VAL A 111 6.20 -4.65 7.68
N PRO A 112 6.81 -5.76 8.15
CA PRO A 112 8.25 -5.96 8.05
C PRO A 112 8.78 -5.89 6.62
N GLY A 113 8.05 -6.44 5.64
CA GLY A 113 8.43 -6.40 4.22
C GLY A 113 8.50 -4.99 3.63
N GLY A 114 7.79 -4.01 4.23
CA GLY A 114 7.84 -2.62 3.79
C GLY A 114 9.00 -1.81 4.37
N ARG A 115 9.58 -2.25 5.49
CA ARG A 115 10.64 -1.53 6.21
C ARG A 115 11.86 -1.20 5.34
N PRO A 116 12.41 -2.11 4.51
CA PRO A 116 13.60 -1.82 3.71
C PRO A 116 13.41 -0.75 2.62
N HIS A 117 12.17 -0.26 2.43
CA HIS A 117 11.83 0.74 1.40
C HIS A 117 11.57 2.14 1.97
N ILE A 118 11.44 2.26 3.29
CA ILE A 118 11.24 3.54 3.98
C ILE A 118 12.57 3.94 4.64
N PRO A 119 13.14 5.12 4.33
CA PRO A 119 14.47 5.53 4.80
C PRO A 119 14.43 6.10 6.23
N VAL A 120 13.53 5.61 7.09
CA VAL A 120 13.38 6.06 8.48
C VAL A 120 13.19 4.83 9.36
N ASP A 121 13.98 4.72 10.44
CA ASP A 121 13.87 3.61 11.37
C ASP A 121 12.52 3.62 12.12
N ARG A 122 11.95 2.44 12.36
CA ARG A 122 10.61 2.26 12.96
C ARG A 122 10.48 2.81 14.40
N HIS A 123 11.59 3.04 15.09
CA HIS A 123 11.63 3.56 16.46
C HIS A 123 11.74 5.09 16.51
N GLN A 124 12.00 5.74 15.37
CA GLN A 124 12.06 7.21 15.28
C GLN A 124 10.71 7.86 15.65
N PRO A 125 10.74 9.12 16.15
CA PRO A 125 9.52 9.88 16.42
C PRO A 125 8.77 10.20 15.13
N VAL A 126 7.50 10.61 15.26
CA VAL A 126 6.64 10.92 14.09
C VAL A 126 7.22 12.03 13.21
N ALA A 127 7.91 13.01 13.81
CA ALA A 127 8.56 14.13 13.10
C ALA A 127 9.55 13.65 12.03
N ALA A 128 10.27 12.55 12.27
CA ALA A 128 11.18 11.99 11.25
C ALA A 128 10.43 11.47 10.01
N PHE A 129 9.18 11.06 10.17
CA PHE A 129 8.32 10.60 9.07
C PHE A 129 7.60 11.75 8.35
N GLU A 130 7.49 12.93 8.96
CA GLU A 130 6.92 14.12 8.31
C GLU A 130 7.78 14.57 7.14
N ALA A 131 9.11 14.54 7.31
CA ALA A 131 10.08 14.91 6.28
C ALA A 131 9.97 14.07 4.99
N ILE A 132 9.45 12.84 5.08
CA ILE A 132 9.30 11.93 3.94
C ILE A 132 7.83 11.74 3.51
N ALA A 133 6.87 12.38 4.20
CA ALA A 133 5.45 12.07 4.04
C ALA A 133 4.94 12.28 2.60
N ALA A 134 5.50 13.26 1.89
CA ALA A 134 5.13 13.57 0.51
C ALA A 134 5.49 12.42 -0.46
N ASP A 135 6.59 11.71 -0.20
CA ASP A 135 7.13 10.69 -1.10
C ASP A 135 6.37 9.36 -1.06
N PHE A 136 5.60 9.13 0.00
CA PHE A 136 4.91 7.86 0.24
C PHE A 136 3.40 8.08 0.27
N PRO A 137 2.69 7.93 -0.87
CA PRO A 137 1.24 7.98 -0.93
C PRO A 137 0.59 7.03 0.09
N VAL A 138 -0.42 7.55 0.81
CA VAL A 138 -1.19 6.81 1.81
C VAL A 138 -2.66 6.88 1.45
N PHE A 139 -3.35 5.75 1.56
CA PHE A 139 -4.78 5.65 1.29
C PHE A 139 -5.51 5.05 2.47
N ARG A 140 -6.55 5.73 2.96
CA ARG A 140 -7.51 5.18 3.92
C ARG A 140 -8.45 4.22 3.20
N VAL A 141 -8.67 3.05 3.79
CA VAL A 141 -9.59 2.03 3.28
C VAL A 141 -10.99 2.27 3.83
N VAL A 142 -11.93 2.66 2.96
CA VAL A 142 -13.34 2.84 3.30
C VAL A 142 -14.15 1.68 2.71
N PRO A 143 -14.77 0.82 3.53
CA PRO A 143 -15.63 -0.24 3.02
C PRO A 143 -16.82 0.33 2.24
N VAL A 144 -17.11 -0.25 1.07
CA VAL A 144 -18.38 0.01 0.38
C VAL A 144 -19.40 -0.99 0.90
N PRO A 145 -20.55 -0.55 1.44
CA PRO A 145 -21.61 -1.46 1.86
C PRO A 145 -22.04 -2.35 0.68
N PRO A 146 -22.38 -3.63 0.90
CA PRO A 146 -23.10 -4.39 -0.12
C PRO A 146 -24.39 -3.62 -0.45
N GLY A 147 -24.66 -3.39 -1.74
CA GLY A 147 -25.91 -2.78 -2.16
C GLY A 147 -27.07 -3.62 -1.64
N THR A 148 -28.00 -2.95 -0.95
CA THR A 148 -29.33 -3.50 -0.58
C THR A 148 -30.14 -3.80 -1.82
#